data_AF-A0A660ZN83-F1
#
_entry.id   AF-A0A660ZN83-F1
#
_cell.length_a   1.000
_cell.length_b   1.000
_cell.length_c   1.000
_cell.angle_alpha   90.00
_cell.angle_beta   90.00
_cell.angle_gamma   90.00
#
_symmetry.space_group_name_H-M   'P 1'
#
loop_
_entity.id
_entity.type
_entity.pdbx_description
1 polymer ?
#
loop_
_entity_poly.entity_id
_entity_poly.type
_entity_poly.pdbx_seq_one_letter_code
_entity_poly.pdbx_strand_id
1 'polypeptide(L)'
;AVKIRNEAEILIYSTEQTLAEHSDTIDKSDVDEIKAALEDLKDMLKDGNADLDEIKKATENLSTSVYKIAELMYNVGGDSSYIDK
;
A
#
# COMPACT_ATOMS: atom_id res chain seq x y z
N ALA A 1 -18.47 -9.80 4.33
CA ALA A 1 -17.88 -10.33 3.08
C ALA A 1 -17.61 -9.20 2.08
N VAL A 2 -18.64 -8.64 1.42
CA VAL A 2 -18.46 -7.61 0.37
C VAL A 2 -17.65 -6.39 0.83
N LYS A 3 -17.95 -5.84 2.02
CA LYS A 3 -17.23 -4.67 2.56
C LYS A 3 -15.71 -4.86 2.63
N ILE A 4 -15.24 -5.99 3.17
CA ILE A 4 -13.80 -6.29 3.33
C ILE A 4 -13.12 -6.39 1.96
N ARG A 5 -13.77 -7.07 0.99
CA ARG A 5 -13.24 -7.20 -0.37
C ARG A 5 -13.18 -5.84 -1.08
N ASN A 6 -14.22 -5.02 -0.96
CA ASN A 6 -14.23 -3.68 -1.53
C ASN A 6 -13.15 -2.77 -0.91
N GLU A 7 -12.93 -2.86 0.40
CA GLU A 7 -11.86 -2.11 1.08
C GLU A 7 -10.48 -2.53 0.56
N ALA A 8 -10.25 -3.83 0.38
CA ALA A 8 -9.03 -4.37 -0.20
C ALA A 8 -8.83 -3.92 -1.67
N GLU A 9 -9.88 -3.94 -2.49
CA GLU A 9 -9.84 -3.47 -3.88
C GLU A 9 -9.47 -1.97 -3.98
N ILE A 10 -10.07 -1.14 -3.13
CA ILE A 10 -9.75 0.31 -3.09
C ILE A 10 -8.29 0.51 -2.71
N LEU A 11 -7.80 -0.21 -1.70
CA LEU A 11 -6.40 -0.10 -1.25
C LEU A 11 -5.42 -0.57 -2.32
N ILE A 12 -5.72 -1.68 -3.01
CA ILE A 12 -4.91 -2.16 -4.15
C ILE A 12 -4.77 -1.04 -5.18
N TYR A 13 -5.89 -0.49 -5.63
CA TYR A 13 -5.91 0.55 -6.64
C TYR A 13 -5.11 1.79 -6.23
N SER A 14 -5.32 2.32 -5.02
CA SER A 14 -4.58 3.49 -4.55
C SER A 14 -3.08 3.25 -4.44
N THR A 15 -2.69 2.03 -4.05
CA THR A 15 -1.28 1.66 -3.92
C THR A 15 -0.62 1.51 -5.29
N GLU A 16 -1.30 0.89 -6.26
CA GLU A 16 -0.82 0.82 -7.65
C GLU A 16 -0.59 2.20 -8.24
N GLN A 17 -1.52 3.14 -8.01
CA GLN A 17 -1.35 4.53 -8.43
C GLN A 17 -0.14 5.17 -7.77
N THR A 18 -0.02 5.04 -6.45
CA THR A 18 1.11 5.62 -5.70
C THR A 18 2.45 5.09 -6.19
N LEU A 19 2.57 3.78 -6.44
CA LEU A 19 3.79 3.20 -7.00
C LEU A 19 4.04 3.66 -8.44
N ALA A 20 3.01 3.81 -9.26
CA ALA A 20 3.17 4.32 -10.63
C ALA A 20 3.70 5.77 -10.64
N GLU A 21 3.27 6.59 -9.68
CA GLU A 21 3.64 8.01 -9.60
C GLU A 21 4.98 8.24 -8.86
N HIS A 22 5.29 7.40 -7.87
CA HIS A 22 6.36 7.68 -6.91
C HIS A 22 7.40 6.57 -6.75
N SER A 23 7.31 5.44 -7.46
CA SER A 23 8.26 4.32 -7.27
C SER A 23 9.73 4.69 -7.50
N ASP A 24 10.03 5.69 -8.33
CA ASP A 24 11.40 6.18 -8.55
C ASP A 24 11.96 6.97 -7.33
N THR A 25 11.09 7.39 -6.41
CA THR A 25 11.45 8.14 -5.19
C THR A 25 11.46 7.28 -3.94
N ILE A 26 11.10 6.00 -4.07
CA ILE A 26 11.01 5.02 -2.98
C ILE A 26 12.17 4.04 -3.15
N ASP A 27 12.75 3.59 -2.03
CA ASP A 27 13.80 2.58 -2.07
C ASP A 27 13.31 1.30 -2.77
N LYS A 28 14.16 0.74 -3.63
CA LYS A 28 13.81 -0.43 -4.45
C LYS A 28 13.33 -1.63 -3.61
N SER A 29 13.96 -1.86 -2.45
CA SER A 29 13.55 -2.94 -1.55
C SER A 29 12.13 -2.74 -1.02
N ASP A 30 11.76 -1.50 -0.71
CA ASP A 30 10.42 -1.17 -0.20
C ASP A 30 9.38 -1.27 -1.33
N VAL A 31 9.72 -0.82 -2.55
CA VAL A 31 8.87 -1.02 -3.74
C VAL A 31 8.62 -2.52 -3.97
N ASP A 32 9.66 -3.33 -3.89
CA ASP A 32 9.56 -4.78 -4.10
C ASP A 32 8.71 -5.45 -2.99
N GLU A 33 8.81 -5.01 -1.74
CA GLU A 33 7.97 -5.47 -0.62
C GLU A 33 6.49 -5.10 -0.80
N ILE A 34 6.19 -3.86 -1.18
CA ILE A 34 4.80 -3.41 -1.43
C ILE A 34 4.21 -4.18 -2.61
N LYS A 35 4.97 -4.41 -3.68
CA LYS A 35 4.52 -5.19 -4.84
C LYS A 35 4.19 -6.64 -4.47
N ALA A 36 4.99 -7.27 -3.61
CA ALA A 36 4.70 -8.61 -3.13
C ALA A 36 3.37 -8.64 -2.34
N ALA A 37 3.19 -7.73 -1.38
CA ALA A 37 1.94 -7.63 -0.61
C ALA A 37 0.71 -7.31 -1.47
N LEU A 38 0.89 -6.51 -2.53
CA LEU A 38 -0.15 -6.20 -3.52
C LEU A 38 -0.60 -7.46 -4.27
N GLU A 39 0.36 -8.22 -4.81
CA GLU A 39 0.04 -9.42 -5.58
C GLU A 39 -0.59 -10.50 -4.70
N ASP A 40 -0.11 -10.69 -3.47
CA ASP A 40 -0.71 -11.60 -2.50
C ASP A 40 -2.18 -11.24 -2.22
N LEU A 41 -2.49 -9.96 -1.97
CA LEU A 41 -3.85 -9.52 -1.70
C LEU A 41 -4.75 -9.65 -2.95
N LYS A 42 -4.22 -9.35 -4.14
CA LYS A 42 -4.95 -9.56 -5.41
C LYS A 42 -5.30 -11.03 -5.63
N ASP A 43 -4.36 -11.93 -5.36
CA ASP A 43 -4.58 -13.37 -5.53
C ASP A 43 -5.62 -13.91 -4.54
N MET A 44 -5.59 -13.45 -3.29
CA MET A 44 -6.65 -13.75 -2.31
C MET A 44 -8.04 -13.27 -2.78
N LEU A 45 -8.13 -12.09 -3.40
CA LEU A 45 -9.41 -11.56 -3.88
C LEU A 45 -9.95 -12.30 -5.10
N LYS A 46 -9.08 -12.89 -5.94
CA LYS A 46 -9.49 -13.75 -7.08
C LYS A 46 -10.17 -15.03 -6.60
N ASP A 47 -9.79 -15.54 -5.43
CA ASP A 47 -10.47 -16.69 -4.83
C ASP A 47 -11.76 -16.25 -4.11
N GLY A 48 -12.91 -16.67 -4.66
CA GLY A 48 -14.23 -16.40 -4.07
C GLY A 48 -14.45 -17.07 -2.71
N ASN A 49 -13.62 -18.05 -2.34
CA ASN A 49 -13.70 -18.79 -1.07
C ASN A 49 -12.59 -18.40 -0.08
N ALA A 50 -11.71 -17.46 -0.42
CA ALA A 50 -10.65 -17.00 0.48
C ALA A 50 -11.22 -16.53 1.82
N ASP A 51 -10.48 -16.85 2.88
CA ASP A 51 -10.83 -16.49 4.25
C ASP A 51 -10.85 -14.96 4.42
N LEU A 52 -11.94 -14.45 4.99
CA LEU A 52 -12.12 -13.02 5.19
C LEU A 52 -11.15 -12.44 6.23
N ASP A 53 -10.72 -13.23 7.21
CA ASP A 53 -9.74 -12.80 8.21
C ASP A 53 -8.34 -12.73 7.60
N GLU A 54 -8.02 -13.61 6.65
CA GLU A 54 -6.77 -13.55 5.88
C GLU A 54 -6.74 -12.33 4.96
N ILE A 55 -7.84 -12.05 4.23
CA ILE A 55 -7.97 -10.84 3.40
C ILE A 55 -7.82 -9.59 4.27
N LYS A 56 -8.47 -9.55 5.44
CA LYS A 56 -8.38 -8.41 6.36
C LYS A 56 -6.94 -8.20 6.84
N LYS A 57 -6.24 -9.26 7.23
CA LYS A 57 -4.84 -9.19 7.66
C LYS A 57 -3.91 -8.75 6.53
N ALA A 58 -4.09 -9.28 5.32
CA ALA A 58 -3.31 -8.85 4.16
C ALA A 58 -3.57 -7.38 3.80
N THR A 59 -4.81 -6.92 3.91
CA THR A 59 -5.19 -5.50 3.74
C THR A 59 -4.51 -4.60 4.77
N GLU A 60 -4.51 -4.99 6.05
CA GLU A 60 -3.84 -4.25 7.13
C GLU A 60 -2.31 -4.19 6.95
N ASN A 61 -1.72 -5.30 6.49
CA ASN A 61 -0.28 -5.37 6.18
C ASN A 61 0.08 -4.42 5.05
N LEU A 62 -0.64 -4.47 3.92
CA LEU A 62 -0.40 -3.59 2.78
C LEU A 62 -0.55 -2.11 3.18
N SER A 63 -1.60 -1.79 3.93
CA SER A 63 -1.84 -0.44 4.45
C SER A 63 -0.67 0.06 5.29
N THR A 64 -0.15 -0.78 6.19
CA THR A 64 1.00 -0.44 7.03
C THR A 64 2.26 -0.15 6.22
N SER A 65 2.56 -0.97 5.20
CA SER A 65 3.71 -0.74 4.32
C SER A 65 3.58 0.58 3.55
N VAL A 66 2.39 0.89 3.03
CA VAL A 66 2.14 2.15 2.32
C VAL A 66 2.30 3.36 3.24
N TYR A 67 1.77 3.30 4.48
CA TYR A 67 1.93 4.39 5.45
C TYR A 67 3.38 4.63 5.82
N LYS A 68 4.16 3.57 6.07
CA LYS A 68 5.59 3.68 6.39
C LYS A 68 6.35 4.42 5.27
N ILE A 69 6.05 4.11 4.01
CA ILE A 69 6.69 4.77 2.87
C ILE A 69 6.23 6.22 2.72
N ALA A 70 4.93 6.49 2.87
CA ALA A 70 4.43 7.87 2.88
C ALA A 70 5.13 8.72 3.95
N GLU A 71 5.28 8.19 5.17
CA GLU A 71 6.01 8.87 6.24
C GLU A 71 7.48 9.13 5.88
N LEU A 72 8.19 8.14 5.31
CA LEU A 72 9.57 8.32 4.84
C LEU A 72 9.66 9.38 3.74
N MET A 73 8.74 9.38 2.78
CA MET A 73 8.67 10.38 1.71
C MET A 73 8.38 11.79 2.24
N TYR A 74 7.48 11.95 3.22
CA TYR A 74 7.26 13.23 3.88
C TYR A 74 8.49 13.70 4.68
N ASN A 75 9.25 12.77 5.27
CA ASN A 75 10.47 13.09 6.00
C ASN A 75 11.68 13.39 5.09
N VAL A 76 11.70 12.86 3.86
CA VAL A 76 12.80 13.06 2.88
C VAL A 76 12.48 14.17 1.87
N GLY A 77 11.20 14.39 1.57
CA GLY A 77 10.67 15.44 0.68
C GLY A 77 10.09 16.65 1.41
N GLY A 78 10.21 16.68 2.74
CA GLY A 78 10.07 17.89 3.53
C GLY A 78 11.20 18.85 3.20
N ASP A 79 11.09 19.51 2.05
CA ASP A 79 11.79 20.76 1.82
C ASP A 79 11.54 21.62 3.06
N SER A 80 12.64 21.94 3.74
CA SER A 80 12.71 22.73 4.97
C SER A 80 12.30 24.21 4.73
N SER A 81 11.41 24.45 3.76
CA SER A 81 10.98 25.77 3.29
C SER A 81 9.61 26.22 3.84
N TYR A 82 8.97 25.41 4.69
CA TYR A 82 7.69 25.77 5.36
C TYR A 82 7.79 26.00 6.88
N ILE A 83 8.99 25.97 7.47
CA ILE A 83 9.23 26.48 8.84
C ILE A 83 10.09 27.73 8.76
N ASP A 84 9.55 28.75 8.11
CA ASP A 84 9.97 30.14 8.34
C ASP A 84 8.73 31.03 8.23
N LYS A 85 8.08 31.26 9.38
CA LYS A 85 7.40 32.51 9.77
C LYS A 85 6.88 32.43 11.21
#